data_AF-A0A7X7GHZ6-F1
#
_entry.id   AF-A0A7X7GHZ6-F1
#
_cell.length_a   1.000
_cell.length_b   1.000
_cell.length_c   1.000
_cell.angle_alpha   90.00
_cell.angle_beta   90.00
_cell.angle_gamma   90.00
#
_symmetry.space_group_name_H-M   'P 1'
#
loop_
_entity.id
_entity.type
_entity.pdbx_description
1 polymer ?
#
loop_
_entity_poly.entity_id
_entity_poly.type
_entity_poly.pdbx_seq_one_letter_code
_entity_poly.pdbx_strand_id
1 'polypeptide(L)' 'EVGMVGLNTGIVSNPAAPFGGIKASGLGREGSTIGIDEFLEVKYVAVPRR' A
#
# COMPACT_ATOMS: atom_id res chain seq x y z
N GLU A 1 9.98 0.59 15.42
CA GLU A 1 9.82 0.19 14.01
C GLU A 1 8.69 1.02 13.41
N VAL A 2 8.80 1.40 12.13
CA VAL A 2 7.88 2.32 11.45
C VAL A 2 7.64 1.87 10.01
N GLY A 3 6.52 2.30 9.40
CA GLY A 3 6.18 1.99 8.02
C GLY A 3 6.91 2.86 6.98
N MET A 4 7.46 4.00 7.40
CA MET A 4 8.12 4.98 6.53
C MET A 4 9.31 5.62 7.25
N VAL A 5 10.38 5.91 6.49
CA VAL A 5 11.60 6.55 7.00
C VAL A 5 12.05 7.63 6.01
N GLY A 6 12.26 8.85 6.51
CA GLY A 6 12.95 9.91 5.77
C GLY A 6 14.41 9.96 6.19
N LEU A 7 15.33 9.84 5.23
CA LEU A 7 16.77 9.96 5.48
C LEU A 7 17.25 11.36 5.10
N ASN A 8 17.76 12.12 6.07
CA ASN A 8 18.23 13.51 5.90
C ASN A 8 17.16 14.47 5.33
N THR A 9 15.87 14.12 5.44
CA THR A 9 14.73 14.94 5.04
C THR A 9 13.58 14.77 6.03
N GLY A 10 12.87 15.85 6.33
CA GLY A 10 11.63 15.81 7.12
C GLY A 10 10.37 15.60 6.27
N ILE A 11 10.47 15.72 4.94
CA ILE A 11 9.35 15.55 4.02
C ILE A 11 9.45 14.16 3.39
N VAL A 12 8.46 13.32 3.70
CA VAL A 12 8.35 11.94 3.20
C VAL A 12 7.11 11.71 2.35
N SER A 13 6.18 12.67 2.32
CA SER A 13 4.91 12.56 1.60
C SER A 13 5.12 12.69 0.09
N ASN A 14 4.80 11.63 -0.64
CA ASN A 14 4.86 11.58 -2.11
C ASN A 14 3.71 10.69 -2.61
N PRO A 15 2.84 11.16 -3.53
CA PRO A 15 1.75 10.35 -4.09
C PRO A 15 2.20 9.03 -4.75
N ALA A 16 3.44 8.97 -5.24
CA ALA A 16 4.00 7.78 -5.86
C ALA A 16 4.56 6.74 -4.86
N ALA A 17 4.66 7.09 -3.56
CA ALA A 17 5.15 6.19 -2.52
C ALA A 17 3.98 5.66 -1.67
N PRO A 18 4.07 4.41 -1.17
CA PRO A 18 3.04 3.87 -0.28
C PRO A 18 3.12 4.56 1.08
N PHE A 19 2.00 5.14 1.51
CA PHE A 19 1.85 5.79 2.81
C PHE A 19 1.13 4.87 3.78
N GLY A 20 1.66 4.71 5.00
CA GLY A 20 1.00 3.92 6.03
C GLY A 20 1.91 3.47 7.17
N GLY A 21 1.28 3.03 8.25
CA GLY A 21 1.94 2.65 9.50
C GLY A 21 2.16 1.15 9.67
N ILE A 22 2.70 0.79 10.82
CA ILE A 22 2.70 -0.57 11.34
C ILE A 22 2.34 -0.54 12.83
N LYS A 23 1.99 -1.69 13.41
CA LYS A 23 1.59 -1.83 14.82
C LYS A 23 0.34 -0.98 15.14
N ALA A 24 0.36 -0.24 16.24
CA ALA A 24 -0.74 0.63 16.66
C ALA A 24 -0.99 1.82 15.71
N SER A 25 -0.10 2.07 14.75
CA SER A 25 -0.28 3.11 13.74
C SER A 25 -1.21 2.71 12.58
N GLY A 26 -1.72 1.47 12.59
CA GLY A 26 -2.68 0.98 11.60
C GLY A 26 -2.16 -0.12 10.68
N LEU A 27 -3.04 -0.52 9.76
CA LEU A 27 -2.84 -1.53 8.73
C LEU A 27 -3.14 -0.93 7.35
N GLY A 28 -2.71 -1.60 6.29
CA GLY A 28 -2.94 -1.16 4.90
C GLY A 28 -2.00 -0.06 4.42
N ARG A 29 -2.11 0.31 3.14
CA ARG A 29 -1.30 1.36 2.50
C ARG A 29 -2.13 2.21 1.55
N GLU A 30 -1.85 3.50 1.50
CA GLU A 30 -2.45 4.46 0.57
C GLU A 30 -1.41 5.03 -0.41
N GLY A 31 -1.87 5.59 -1.53
CA GLY A 31 -0.98 6.13 -2.58
C GLY A 31 -0.14 5.04 -3.27
N SER A 32 0.81 5.42 -4.13
CA SER A 32 1.59 4.47 -4.94
C SER A 32 0.69 3.61 -5.85
N THR A 33 1.28 2.65 -6.56
CA THR A 33 0.55 1.58 -7.23
C THR A 33 -0.11 0.60 -6.26
N ILE A 34 0.31 0.59 -4.99
CA ILE A 34 -0.18 -0.35 -3.96
C ILE A 34 -1.53 0.13 -3.39
N GLY A 35 -1.74 1.44 -3.28
CA GLY A 35 -2.93 1.99 -2.63
C GLY A 35 -4.24 1.64 -3.33
N ILE A 36 -4.21 1.24 -4.60
CA ILE A 36 -5.41 0.77 -5.31
C ILE A 36 -5.92 -0.57 -4.75
N ASP A 37 -5.04 -1.39 -4.17
CA ASP A 37 -5.39 -2.71 -3.67
C ASP A 37 -6.34 -2.65 -2.47
N GLU A 38 -6.35 -1.54 -1.71
CA GLU A 38 -7.32 -1.31 -0.61
C GLU A 38 -8.76 -1.11 -1.12
N PHE A 39 -8.92 -0.81 -2.41
CA PHE A 39 -10.22 -0.54 -3.04
C PHE A 39 -10.64 -1.62 -4.05
N LEU A 40 -9.79 -2.62 -4.29
CA LEU A 40 -10.06 -3.70 -5.24
C LEU A 40 -10.25 -5.02 -4.49
N GLU A 41 -11.21 -5.81 -4.96
CA GLU A 41 -11.38 -7.19 -4.51
C GLU A 41 -10.76 -8.16 -5.53
N VAL A 42 -9.85 -9.01 -5.06
CA VAL A 42 -9.27 -10.06 -5.91
C VAL A 42 -10.34 -11.11 -6.21
N LYS A 43 -10.64 -11.29 -7.50
CA LYS A 43 -11.61 -12.28 -7.97
C LYS A 43 -10.92 -13.35 -8.80
N TYR A 44 -10.97 -14.59 -8.32
CA TYR A 44 -10.52 -15.75 -9.08
C TYR A 44 -11.59 -16.20 -10.08
N VAL A 45 -11.18 -16.43 -11.33
CA VAL A 45 -12.06 -16.95 -12.39
C VAL A 45 -11.37 -18.14 -13.05
N ALA A 46 -12.02 -19.30 -13.02
CA ALA A 46 -11.59 -20.50 -13.72
C ALA A 46 -12.60 -20.87 -14.82
N VAL A 47 -12.09 -21.18 -16.00
CA VAL A 47 -12.90 -21.67 -17.12
C VAL A 47 -12.32 -23.00 -17.59
N PRO A 48 -13.12 -24.09 -17.67
CA PRO A 48 -12.62 -25.37 -18.16
C PRO A 48 -12.19 -25.24 -19.63
N ARG A 49 -11.07 -25.86 -19.99
CA ARG A 49 -10.66 -26.00 -21.40
C ARG A 49 -11.23 -27.30 -21.98
N ARG A 50 -11.76 -27.21 -23.20
CA ARG A 50 -12.20 -28.35 -24.01
C ARG A 50 -11.01 -29.07 -24.63
#